data_AF-A0A969NAB7-F1
#
_entry.id   AF-A0A969NAB7-F1
#
_cell.length_a   1.000
_cell.length_b   1.000
_cell.length_c   1.000
_cell.angle_alpha   90.00
_cell.angle_beta   90.00
_cell.angle_gamma   90.00
#
_symmetry.space_group_name_H-M   'P 1'
#
loop_
_entity.id
_entity.type
_entity.pdbx_description
1 polymer ?
#
loop_
_entity_poly.entity_id
_entity_poly.type
_entity_poly.pdbx_seq_one_letter_code
_entity_poly.pdbx_strand_id
1 'polypeptide(L)'
;MKIAILLLITLFSSFTMKAQNHQHKNNNMTLEYSDGNGNYYKITVDSIIYNPITKEMSSSGLYDGGDPVEKSITKVEFLAIRNEFEAIFNKKEIHIQHRMKTSGRLAVNKGQSNEKQVIIKRSDEQEKLEKLLKSLLTD
;
A
#
# COMPACT_ATOMS: atom_id res chain seq x y z
N MET A 1 30.42 -52.09 -42.67
CA MET A 1 31.54 -51.17 -42.37
C MET A 1 30.93 -49.83 -41.92
N LYS A 2 31.36 -49.32 -40.77
CA LYS A 2 30.85 -48.10 -40.09
C LYS A 2 31.10 -46.85 -40.94
N ILE A 3 30.24 -45.83 -40.81
CA ILE A 3 30.47 -44.37 -40.70
C ILE A 3 29.06 -43.73 -40.83
N ALA A 4 28.36 -43.25 -39.79
CA ALA A 4 28.63 -42.23 -38.78
C ALA A 4 28.39 -40.78 -39.27
N ILE A 5 27.56 -40.04 -38.49
CA ILE A 5 27.68 -38.60 -38.15
C ILE A 5 27.24 -37.62 -39.29
N LEU A 6 26.58 -36.46 -39.14
CA LEU A 6 26.16 -35.47 -38.12
C LEU A 6 25.10 -34.58 -38.85
N LEU A 7 23.94 -34.20 -38.29
CA LEU A 7 23.67 -32.93 -37.57
C LEU A 7 23.88 -31.62 -38.39
N LEU A 8 22.79 -30.88 -38.66
CA LEU A 8 22.61 -29.41 -38.55
C LEU A 8 21.21 -29.03 -39.12
N ILE A 9 20.20 -28.66 -38.33
CA ILE A 9 19.81 -27.27 -37.95
C ILE A 9 19.89 -26.34 -39.17
N THR A 10 18.78 -25.79 -39.69
CA THR A 10 18.30 -24.45 -39.26
C THR A 10 16.84 -24.12 -39.62
N LEU A 11 16.15 -23.52 -38.63
CA LEU A 11 15.34 -22.27 -38.65
C LEU A 11 14.30 -22.06 -39.78
N PHE A 12 13.08 -21.56 -39.60
CA PHE A 12 12.43 -20.69 -38.61
C PHE A 12 10.94 -21.07 -38.60
N SER A 13 10.41 -21.60 -37.50
CA SER A 13 8.95 -21.55 -37.28
C SER A 13 8.69 -20.34 -36.40
N SER A 14 7.95 -19.39 -36.97
CA SER A 14 7.57 -18.10 -36.38
C SER A 14 7.06 -18.29 -34.96
N PHE A 15 7.92 -17.98 -33.98
CA PHE A 15 7.48 -17.78 -32.61
C PHE A 15 6.77 -16.44 -32.60
N THR A 16 5.47 -16.47 -32.90
CA THR A 16 4.61 -15.35 -32.57
C THR A 16 4.67 -15.22 -31.05
N MET A 17 5.44 -14.23 -30.58
CA MET A 17 5.30 -13.71 -29.24
C MET A 17 3.81 -13.42 -29.06
N LYS A 18 3.12 -14.27 -28.29
CA LYS A 18 2.03 -13.80 -27.46
C LYS A 18 2.68 -12.75 -26.56
N ALA A 19 2.66 -11.50 -27.02
CA ALA A 19 2.68 -10.37 -26.10
C ALA A 19 1.54 -10.67 -25.14
N GLN A 20 1.91 -11.15 -23.95
CA GLN A 20 0.99 -11.36 -22.87
C GLN A 20 0.46 -9.96 -22.54
N ASN A 21 -0.65 -9.61 -23.20
CA ASN A 21 -1.67 -8.78 -22.57
C ASN A 21 -2.11 -9.56 -21.33
N HIS A 22 -1.30 -9.46 -20.28
CA HIS A 22 -1.80 -9.52 -18.94
C HIS A 22 -2.79 -8.37 -18.86
N GLN A 23 -4.04 -8.69 -19.20
CA GLN A 23 -5.16 -7.95 -18.68
C GLN A 23 -4.89 -7.78 -17.19
N HIS A 24 -4.66 -6.54 -16.80
CA HIS A 24 -4.67 -6.09 -15.43
C HIS A 24 -5.97 -6.64 -14.85
N LYS A 25 -5.88 -7.77 -14.14
CA LYS A 25 -6.91 -8.14 -13.20
C LYS A 25 -6.88 -6.99 -12.21
N ASN A 26 -7.89 -6.11 -12.29
CA ASN A 26 -8.09 -4.96 -11.44
C ASN A 26 -8.18 -5.41 -9.98
N ASN A 27 -7.01 -5.72 -9.39
CA ASN A 27 -6.83 -5.87 -7.97
C ASN A 27 -6.84 -4.45 -7.43
N ASN A 28 -8.02 -3.83 -7.40
CA ASN A 28 -8.28 -2.50 -6.84
C ASN A 28 -8.18 -2.57 -5.31
N MET A 29 -7.05 -3.07 -4.81
CA MET A 29 -6.73 -3.06 -3.40
C MET A 29 -6.26 -1.66 -3.04
N THR A 30 -7.01 -1.01 -2.18
CA THR A 30 -6.65 0.27 -1.60
C THR A 30 -6.44 0.07 -0.10
N LEU A 31 -5.31 0.53 0.40
CA LEU A 31 -5.07 0.67 1.83
C LEU A 31 -5.33 2.13 2.21
N GLU A 32 -6.08 2.35 3.27
CA GLU A 32 -6.39 3.69 3.76
C GLU A 32 -5.99 3.78 5.22
N TYR A 33 -5.37 4.90 5.59
CA TYR A 33 -4.95 5.17 6.94
C TYR A 33 -5.25 6.62 7.33
N SER A 34 -5.90 6.81 8.49
CA SER A 34 -5.98 8.11 9.15
C SER A 34 -5.15 8.08 10.42
N ASP A 35 -4.24 9.02 10.58
CA ASP A 35 -3.38 9.09 11.75
C ASP A 35 -4.08 9.75 12.97
N GLY A 36 -3.33 9.85 14.06
CA GLY A 36 -3.79 10.42 15.31
C GLY A 36 -4.05 11.93 15.30
N ASN A 37 -3.58 12.64 14.27
CA ASN A 37 -3.73 14.08 14.08
C ASN A 37 -4.78 14.43 13.02
N GLY A 38 -5.29 13.44 12.29
CA GLY A 38 -6.31 13.62 11.27
C GLY A 38 -5.75 13.69 9.84
N ASN A 39 -4.46 13.45 9.65
CA ASN A 39 -3.90 13.31 8.31
C ASN A 39 -4.33 11.98 7.70
N TYR A 40 -4.51 11.96 6.39
CA TYR A 40 -5.03 10.82 5.66
C TYR A 40 -4.03 10.33 4.62
N TYR A 41 -3.95 9.01 4.48
CA TYR A 41 -3.13 8.32 3.49
C TYR A 41 -4.02 7.37 2.69
N LYS A 42 -3.88 7.40 1.38
CA LYS A 42 -4.47 6.44 0.45
C LYS A 42 -3.36 5.80 -0.36
N ILE A 43 -3.28 4.47 -0.32
CA ILE A 43 -2.20 3.70 -0.92
C ILE A 43 -2.78 2.68 -1.90
N THR A 44 -2.31 2.73 -3.15
CA THR A 44 -2.53 1.71 -4.17
C THR A 44 -1.22 0.95 -4.42
N VAL A 45 -1.25 -0.03 -5.32
CA VAL A 45 -0.07 -0.85 -5.65
C VAL A 45 1.10 -0.01 -6.19
N ASP A 46 0.80 1.14 -6.78
CA ASP A 46 1.71 2.00 -7.54
C ASP A 46 1.80 3.43 -7.02
N SER A 47 0.96 3.87 -6.08
CA SER A 47 1.03 5.21 -5.52
C SER A 47 0.67 5.30 -4.03
N ILE A 48 1.18 6.38 -3.42
CA ILE A 48 0.80 6.87 -2.11
C ILE A 48 0.33 8.32 -2.25
N ILE A 49 -0.85 8.60 -1.73
CA ILE A 49 -1.43 9.94 -1.63
C ILE A 49 -1.53 10.29 -0.15
N TYR A 50 -0.91 11.39 0.23
CA TYR A 50 -1.01 12.02 1.54
C TYR A 50 -1.88 13.26 1.45
N ASN A 51 -2.98 13.26 2.21
CA ASN A 51 -3.88 14.40 2.37
C ASN A 51 -3.84 14.87 3.83
N PRO A 52 -3.01 15.87 4.16
CA PRO A 52 -2.91 16.40 5.51
C PRO A 52 -4.18 17.11 5.94
N ILE A 53 -4.41 17.17 7.25
CA ILE A 53 -5.41 18.07 7.81
C ILE A 53 -4.89 19.50 7.72
N THR A 54 -5.72 20.44 7.28
CA THR A 54 -5.35 21.86 7.30
C THR A 54 -5.47 22.44 8.70
N LYS A 55 -4.80 23.57 8.93
CA LYS A 55 -4.89 24.29 10.20
C LYS A 55 -6.32 24.60 10.63
N GLU A 56 -7.16 25.03 9.68
CA GLU A 56 -8.56 25.39 9.88
C GLU A 56 -9.43 24.17 10.24
N MET A 57 -9.08 23.00 9.72
CA MET A 57 -9.77 21.74 10.01
C MET A 57 -9.25 21.06 11.28
N SER A 58 -8.10 21.48 11.81
CA SER A 58 -7.51 20.90 13.01
C SER A 58 -8.32 21.25 14.26
N SER A 59 -8.51 20.27 15.15
CA SER A 59 -9.24 20.49 16.41
C SER A 59 -8.61 21.56 17.31
N SER A 60 -7.31 21.85 17.15
CA SER A 60 -6.63 22.91 17.90
C SER A 60 -6.67 24.27 17.19
N GLY A 61 -7.01 24.33 15.90
CA GLY A 61 -6.82 25.51 15.06
C GLY A 61 -5.36 25.91 14.86
N LEU A 62 -4.41 25.07 15.29
CA LEU A 62 -2.97 25.36 15.32
C LEU A 62 -2.12 24.34 14.58
N TYR A 63 -2.59 23.09 14.46
CA TYR A 63 -1.84 22.02 13.83
C TYR A 63 -2.05 22.05 12.31
N ASP A 64 -0.96 22.04 11.56
CA ASP A 64 -0.95 21.90 10.12
C ASP A 64 -0.22 20.60 9.75
N GLY A 65 -0.87 19.75 8.96
CA GLY A 65 -0.30 18.48 8.50
C GLY A 65 0.74 18.63 7.39
N GLY A 66 0.97 19.84 6.88
CA GLY A 66 1.88 20.15 5.79
C GLY A 66 1.19 20.15 4.43
N ASP A 67 1.98 20.01 3.37
CA ASP A 67 1.46 20.01 2.00
C ASP A 67 0.96 18.62 1.58
N PRO A 68 -0.11 18.54 0.78
CA PRO A 68 -0.51 17.28 0.13
C PRO A 68 0.61 16.74 -0.76
N VAL A 69 0.79 15.42 -0.75
CA VAL A 69 1.81 14.73 -1.56
C VAL A 69 1.17 13.59 -2.32
N GLU A 70 1.51 13.44 -3.60
CA GLU A 70 1.25 12.25 -4.39
C GLU A 70 2.57 11.73 -4.97
N LYS A 71 2.91 10.48 -4.68
CA LYS A 71 4.17 9.87 -5.11
C LYS A 71 3.93 8.47 -5.65
N SER A 72 4.65 8.11 -6.70
CA SER A 72 4.71 6.71 -7.15
C SER A 72 5.52 5.88 -6.16
N ILE A 73 5.06 4.66 -5.88
CA ILE A 73 5.79 3.68 -5.07
C ILE A 73 5.96 2.39 -5.85
N THR A 74 6.99 1.64 -5.49
CA THR A 74 7.25 0.31 -6.01
C THR A 74 6.32 -0.72 -5.37
N LYS A 75 6.14 -1.86 -6.05
CA LYS A 75 5.43 -3.00 -5.49
C LYS A 75 6.06 -3.51 -4.18
N VAL A 76 7.38 -3.37 -4.00
CA VAL A 76 8.08 -3.79 -2.78
C VAL A 76 7.67 -2.89 -1.61
N GLU A 77 7.61 -1.58 -1.80
CA GLU A 77 7.15 -0.62 -0.80
C GLU A 77 5.67 -0.82 -0.46
N PHE A 78 4.81 -1.04 -1.46
CA PHE A 78 3.41 -1.40 -1.24
C PHE A 78 3.26 -2.65 -0.37
N LEU A 79 4.05 -3.71 -0.65
CA LEU A 79 4.02 -4.94 0.13
C LEU A 79 4.51 -4.71 1.57
N ALA A 80 5.50 -3.84 1.76
CA ALA A 80 5.95 -3.45 3.10
C ALA A 80 4.82 -2.79 3.90
N ILE A 81 4.12 -1.81 3.31
CA ILE A 81 2.96 -1.15 3.95
C ILE A 81 1.88 -2.18 4.26
N ARG A 82 1.55 -3.04 3.30
CA ARG A 82 0.53 -4.09 3.48
C ARG A 82 0.87 -5.04 4.63
N ASN A 83 2.15 -5.39 4.80
CA ASN A 83 2.58 -6.25 5.89
C ASN A 83 2.37 -5.58 7.26
N GLU A 84 2.64 -4.28 7.39
CA GLU A 84 2.33 -3.53 8.62
C GLU A 84 0.82 -3.47 8.88
N PHE A 85 0.00 -3.26 7.85
CA PHE A 85 -1.46 -3.33 7.96
C PHE A 85 -1.93 -4.69 8.51
N GLU A 86 -1.45 -5.80 7.93
CA GLU A 86 -1.84 -7.13 8.40
C GLU A 86 -1.34 -7.42 9.82
N ALA A 87 -0.13 -6.98 10.17
CA ALA A 87 0.38 -7.08 11.54
C ALA A 87 -0.55 -6.36 12.53
N ILE A 88 -0.95 -5.12 12.22
CA ILE A 88 -1.89 -4.33 13.03
C ILE A 88 -3.26 -5.01 13.13
N PHE A 89 -3.79 -5.55 12.03
CA PHE A 89 -5.08 -6.24 12.06
C PHE A 89 -5.07 -7.52 12.91
N ASN A 90 -3.92 -8.17 13.05
CA ASN A 90 -3.77 -9.38 13.86
C ASN A 90 -3.53 -9.06 15.33
N LYS A 91 -3.09 -7.84 15.66
CA LYS A 91 -2.81 -7.38 17.01
C LYS A 91 -4.05 -6.84 17.73
N LYS A 92 -4.91 -7.73 18.23
CA LYS A 92 -6.22 -7.36 18.80
C LYS A 92 -6.14 -6.48 20.05
N GLU A 93 -5.04 -6.54 20.80
CA GLU A 93 -4.81 -5.81 22.04
C GLU A 93 -4.66 -4.28 21.86
N ILE A 94 -4.39 -3.83 20.62
CA ILE A 94 -4.34 -2.40 20.27
C ILE A 94 -5.65 -1.89 19.66
N HIS A 95 -6.64 -2.76 19.43
CA HIS A 95 -7.91 -2.39 18.83
C HIS A 95 -8.82 -1.70 19.86
N ILE A 96 -9.52 -0.66 19.42
CA ILE A 96 -10.48 0.07 20.23
C ILE A 96 -11.79 0.26 19.44
N GLN A 97 -12.91 0.39 20.15
CA GLN A 97 -14.23 0.51 19.52
C GLN A 97 -14.51 1.93 19.01
N HIS A 98 -14.01 2.95 19.72
CA HIS A 98 -14.27 4.35 19.41
C HIS A 98 -12.96 5.09 19.22
N ARG A 99 -12.95 6.02 18.24
CA ARG A 99 -11.81 6.91 18.06
C ARG A 99 -11.62 7.77 19.31
N MET A 100 -10.36 7.98 19.63
CA MET A 100 -9.91 8.96 20.62
C MET A 100 -8.72 9.74 20.06
N LYS A 101 -8.31 10.83 20.73
CA LYS A 101 -7.11 11.57 20.31
C LYS A 101 -5.93 10.61 20.18
N THR A 102 -5.09 10.80 19.16
CA THR A 102 -3.94 9.93 18.82
C THR A 102 -4.28 8.55 18.22
N SER A 103 -5.55 8.17 18.15
CA SER A 103 -5.95 6.89 17.52
C SER A 103 -5.76 6.90 16.01
N GLY A 104 -5.29 5.78 15.47
CA GLY A 104 -5.26 5.52 14.02
C GLY A 104 -6.52 4.80 13.55
N ARG A 105 -6.93 5.01 12.30
CA ARG A 105 -7.92 4.16 11.61
C ARG A 105 -7.27 3.54 10.38
N LEU A 106 -7.34 2.23 10.25
CA LEU A 106 -6.89 1.49 9.07
C LEU A 106 -8.11 0.91 8.35
N ALA A 107 -8.10 0.94 7.02
CA ALA A 107 -9.06 0.23 6.19
C ALA A 107 -8.38 -0.42 4.98
N VAL A 108 -8.89 -1.58 4.58
CA VAL A 108 -8.49 -2.27 3.33
C VAL A 108 -9.74 -2.51 2.52
N ASN A 109 -9.78 -1.89 1.34
CA ASN A 109 -10.82 -2.07 0.35
C ASN A 109 -10.26 -2.94 -0.79
N LYS A 110 -11.00 -3.96 -1.24
CA LYS A 110 -10.59 -4.79 -2.39
C LYS A 110 -11.65 -4.79 -3.50
N GLY A 111 -12.24 -3.63 -3.77
CA GLY A 111 -13.20 -3.38 -4.86
C GLY A 111 -14.53 -4.11 -4.67
N GLN A 112 -14.53 -5.44 -4.79
CA GLN A 112 -15.70 -6.32 -4.74
C GLN A 112 -15.85 -7.09 -3.41
N SER A 113 -14.86 -7.05 -2.51
CA SER A 113 -14.94 -7.73 -1.21
C SER A 113 -15.18 -6.77 -0.04
N ASN A 114 -15.66 -7.32 1.08
CA ASN A 114 -15.85 -6.60 2.34
C ASN A 114 -14.63 -5.75 2.72
N GLU A 115 -14.89 -4.51 3.10
CA GLU A 115 -13.94 -3.61 3.74
C GLU A 115 -13.52 -4.20 5.09
N LYS A 116 -12.21 -4.39 5.29
CA LYS A 116 -11.66 -4.71 6.62
C LYS A 116 -11.21 -3.39 7.23
N GLN A 117 -11.81 -2.98 8.34
CA GLN A 117 -11.43 -1.76 9.05
C GLN A 117 -11.15 -2.00 10.53
N VAL A 118 -10.29 -1.17 11.11
CA VAL A 118 -10.00 -1.17 12.54
C VAL A 118 -9.61 0.22 13.02
N ILE A 119 -9.96 0.54 14.27
CA ILE A 119 -9.45 1.70 14.99
C ILE A 119 -8.45 1.19 16.03
N ILE A 120 -7.29 1.81 16.12
CA ILE A 120 -6.23 1.43 17.04
C ILE A 120 -5.87 2.57 17.99
N LYS A 121 -5.55 2.23 19.24
CA LYS A 121 -4.89 3.17 20.16
C LYS A 121 -3.43 3.37 19.78
N ARG A 122 -2.84 4.45 20.29
CA ARG A 122 -1.40 4.71 20.18
C ARG A 122 -0.61 3.49 20.63
N SER A 123 0.31 3.04 19.78
CA SER A 123 1.08 1.81 19.93
C SER A 123 2.36 1.87 19.10
N ASP A 124 3.30 0.98 19.39
CA ASP A 124 4.55 0.87 18.64
C ASP A 124 4.29 0.46 17.18
N GLU A 125 3.26 -0.34 16.93
CA GLU A 125 2.85 -0.72 15.57
C GLU A 125 2.32 0.48 14.78
N GLN A 126 1.54 1.34 15.43
CA GLN A 126 1.09 2.59 14.83
C GLN A 126 2.29 3.46 14.46
N GLU A 127 3.22 3.67 15.40
CA GLU A 127 4.39 4.51 15.18
C GLU A 127 5.29 3.94 14.06
N LYS A 128 5.43 2.61 14.01
CA LYS A 128 6.18 1.93 12.95
C LYS A 128 5.53 2.13 11.58
N LEU A 129 4.22 2.00 11.47
CA LEU A 129 3.48 2.27 10.23
C LEU A 129 3.65 3.75 9.82
N GLU A 130 3.45 4.68 10.75
CA GLU A 130 3.58 6.12 10.47
C GLU A 130 4.99 6.50 10.01
N LYS A 131 6.04 5.90 10.60
CA LYS A 131 7.44 6.09 10.15
C LYS A 131 7.66 5.57 8.74
N LEU A 132 7.16 4.37 8.43
CA LEU A 132 7.24 3.80 7.08
C LEU A 132 6.55 4.71 6.06
N LEU A 133 5.31 5.13 6.33
CA LEU A 133 4.56 6.01 5.44
C LEU A 133 5.31 7.33 5.19
N LYS A 134 5.82 7.96 6.26
CA LYS A 134 6.59 9.21 6.15
C LYS A 134 7.88 9.05 5.34
N SER A 135 8.61 7.95 5.53
CA SER A 135 9.85 7.69 4.76
C SER A 135 9.61 7.58 3.25
N LEU A 136 8.40 7.21 2.84
CA LEU A 136 8.02 7.11 1.42
C LEU A 136 7.60 8.47 0.85
N LEU A 137 7.29 9.46 1.68
CA LEU A 137 6.94 10.81 1.23
C LEU A 137 8.16 11.72 1.04
N THR A 138 9.27 11.41 1.72
CA THR A 138 10.55 12.12 1.58
C THR A 138 11.35 11.60 0.38
N ASP A 139 12.11 12.48 -0.28
CA ASP A 139 13.09 12.12 -1.32
C ASP A 139 14.48 11.83 -0.72
#